data_AF-A0A411E8E4-F1
#
_entry.id   AF-A0A411E8E4-F1
#
_cell.length_a   1.000
_cell.length_b   1.000
_cell.length_c   1.000
_cell.angle_alpha   90.00
_cell.angle_beta   90.00
_cell.angle_gamma   90.00
#
_symmetry.space_group_name_H-M   'P 1'
#
loop_
_entity.id
_entity.type
_entity.pdbx_description
1 polymer ?
#
loop_
_entity_poly.entity_id
_entity_poly.type
_entity_poly.pdbx_seq_one_letter_code
_entity_poly.pdbx_strand_id
1 'polypeptide(L)'
;MTQETKITLRQGLDEFYRAYKDYHSHSEEGISNEAKAFFKSHDIVHVLFGCDISLYGEGSVKIWTIFGTTLGFCNHIRGYREANAFRLSRNFSFSHVVSNIFKLLFSVPALILKARKMKKRWPWTGFEPYLDTPISDIRKEFNIRVS
;
A
#
# COMPACT_ATOMS: atom_id res chain seq x y z
N MET A 1 22.51 -6.32 -4.49
CA MET A 1 22.52 -4.88 -4.15
C MET A 1 21.65 -4.18 -5.19
N THR A 2 20.37 -4.05 -4.92
CA THR A 2 19.44 -3.35 -5.82
C THR A 2 19.81 -1.88 -5.82
N GLN A 3 19.95 -1.29 -7.02
CA GLN A 3 20.15 0.15 -7.14
C GLN A 3 19.01 0.83 -6.38
N GLU A 4 19.34 1.54 -5.30
CA GLU A 4 18.43 2.50 -4.68
C GLU A 4 18.28 3.61 -5.73
N THR A 5 17.36 3.39 -6.66
CA THR A 5 17.01 4.29 -7.73
C THR A 5 16.70 5.63 -7.11
N LYS A 6 17.48 6.66 -7.50
CA LYS A 6 17.32 8.06 -7.06
C LYS A 6 16.02 8.70 -7.59
N ILE A 7 15.02 7.90 -7.91
CA ILE A 7 13.74 8.37 -8.40
C ILE A 7 12.97 8.99 -7.24
N THR A 8 12.25 10.05 -7.55
CA THR A 8 11.37 10.71 -6.59
C THR A 8 10.13 9.86 -6.33
N LEU A 9 9.41 10.13 -5.25
CA LEU A 9 8.13 9.47 -4.97
C LEU A 9 7.14 9.64 -6.13
N ARG A 10 7.11 10.83 -6.75
CA ARG A 10 6.30 11.12 -7.93
C ARG A 10 6.68 10.20 -9.10
N GLN A 11 7.96 10.08 -9.41
CA GLN A 11 8.43 9.22 -10.49
C GLN A 11 8.14 7.74 -10.22
N GLY A 12 8.31 7.27 -8.98
CA GLY A 12 7.94 5.90 -8.61
C GLY A 12 6.44 5.64 -8.72
N LEU A 13 5.60 6.64 -8.44
CA LEU A 13 4.15 6.56 -8.67
C LEU A 13 3.81 6.49 -10.16
N ASP A 14 4.46 7.31 -10.98
CA ASP A 14 4.29 7.27 -12.44
C ASP A 14 4.73 5.92 -13.04
N GLU A 15 5.82 5.34 -12.54
CA GLU A 15 6.28 4.00 -12.92
C GLU A 15 5.28 2.91 -12.50
N PHE A 16 4.74 2.99 -11.28
CA PHE A 16 3.69 2.10 -10.79
C PHE A 16 2.45 2.18 -11.70
N TYR A 17 2.02 3.38 -12.06
CA TYR A 17 0.86 3.59 -12.95
C TYR A 17 1.08 3.06 -14.36
N ARG A 18 2.30 3.18 -14.89
CA ARG A 18 2.64 2.59 -16.19
C ARG A 18 2.67 1.06 -16.15
N ALA A 19 3.21 0.49 -15.07
CA ALA A 19 3.33 -0.96 -14.91
C ALA A 19 1.97 -1.64 -14.72
N TYR A 20 1.02 -0.96 -14.06
CA TYR A 20 -0.29 -1.52 -13.71
C TYR A 20 -1.47 -0.78 -14.33
N LYS A 21 -1.25 -0.16 -15.50
CA LYS A 21 -2.25 0.63 -16.24
C LYS A 21 -3.61 -0.08 -16.40
N ASP A 22 -3.61 -1.40 -16.53
CA ASP A 22 -4.81 -2.22 -16.76
C ASP A 22 -5.59 -2.53 -15.46
N TYR A 23 -5.06 -2.14 -14.30
CA TYR A 23 -5.63 -2.38 -12.97
C TYR A 23 -6.12 -1.10 -12.26
N HIS A 24 -5.98 0.07 -12.90
CA HIS A 24 -6.41 1.35 -12.29
C HIS A 24 -7.88 1.65 -12.57
N SER A 25 -8.71 1.56 -11.53
CA SER A 25 -10.08 2.10 -11.52
C SER A 25 -10.13 3.62 -11.31
N HIS A 26 -9.01 4.27 -11.00
CA HIS A 26 -8.95 5.70 -10.64
C HIS A 26 -9.29 6.67 -11.79
N SER A 27 -9.31 6.17 -13.03
CA SER A 27 -9.68 6.91 -14.23
C SER A 27 -11.15 6.73 -14.65
N GLU A 28 -11.96 5.98 -13.89
CA GLU A 28 -13.39 5.87 -14.17
C GLU A 28 -14.07 7.23 -13.96
N GLU A 29 -14.90 7.63 -14.93
CA GLU A 29 -15.68 8.85 -14.85
C GLU A 29 -16.65 8.80 -13.64
N GLY A 30 -16.73 9.89 -12.86
CA GLY A 30 -17.65 10.00 -11.72
C GLY A 30 -17.03 9.78 -10.33
N ILE A 31 -15.72 9.51 -10.22
CA ILE A 31 -15.04 9.38 -8.92
C ILE A 31 -14.85 10.75 -8.25
N SER A 32 -15.25 10.87 -6.99
CA SER A 32 -15.10 12.09 -6.18
C SER A 32 -13.63 12.45 -5.93
N ASN A 33 -13.35 13.72 -5.60
CA ASN A 33 -11.99 14.17 -5.31
C ASN A 33 -11.39 13.47 -4.07
N GLU A 34 -12.23 13.14 -3.09
CA GLU A 34 -11.85 12.43 -1.87
C GLU A 34 -11.43 10.99 -2.19
N ALA A 35 -12.19 10.32 -3.07
CA ALA A 35 -11.84 8.97 -3.53
C ALA A 35 -10.53 8.99 -4.33
N LYS A 36 -10.33 9.96 -5.23
CA LYS A 36 -9.05 10.13 -5.95
C LYS A 36 -7.87 10.35 -5.00
N ALA A 37 -8.05 11.17 -3.97
CA ALA A 37 -7.02 11.40 -2.96
C ALA A 37 -6.72 10.13 -2.17
N PHE A 38 -7.75 9.38 -1.75
CA PHE A 38 -7.59 8.11 -1.05
C PHE A 38 -6.81 7.09 -1.87
N PHE A 39 -7.16 6.94 -3.15
CA PHE A 39 -6.50 6.02 -4.06
C PHE A 39 -5.04 6.41 -4.32
N LYS A 40 -4.76 7.70 -4.47
CA LYS A 40 -3.38 8.18 -4.58
C LYS A 40 -2.56 7.87 -3.33
N SER A 41 -3.13 8.06 -2.13
CA SER A 41 -2.47 7.67 -0.87
C SER A 41 -2.22 6.16 -0.81
N HIS A 42 -3.18 5.36 -1.25
CA HIS A 42 -3.07 3.90 -1.33
C HIS A 42 -1.93 3.47 -2.26
N ASP A 43 -1.88 4.01 -3.48
CA ASP A 43 -0.86 3.67 -4.47
C ASP A 43 0.54 4.08 -4.01
N ILE A 44 0.66 5.19 -3.27
CA ILE A 44 1.90 5.58 -2.60
C ILE A 44 2.36 4.52 -1.60
N VAL A 45 1.46 3.79 -0.92
CA VAL A 45 1.87 2.70 -0.02
C VAL A 45 2.55 1.58 -0.81
N HIS A 46 2.06 1.22 -2.00
CA HIS A 46 2.73 0.24 -2.85
C HIS A 46 4.16 0.66 -3.17
N VAL A 47 4.32 1.89 -3.64
CA VAL A 47 5.62 2.45 -4.05
C VAL A 47 6.58 2.58 -2.86
N LEU A 48 6.12 3.20 -1.78
CA LEU A 48 6.97 3.53 -0.64
C LEU A 48 7.40 2.28 0.13
N PHE A 49 6.49 1.34 0.35
CA PHE A 49 6.75 0.12 1.12
C PHE A 49 7.15 -1.08 0.26
N GLY A 50 7.18 -0.94 -1.07
CA GLY A 50 7.63 -1.98 -2.01
C GLY A 50 6.66 -3.15 -2.10
N CYS A 51 5.35 -2.87 -2.13
CA CYS A 51 4.31 -3.89 -2.28
C CYS A 51 3.87 -3.98 -3.74
N ASP A 52 3.83 -5.19 -4.29
CA ASP A 52 3.25 -5.45 -5.62
C ASP A 52 1.71 -5.45 -5.58
N ILE A 53 1.06 -5.74 -6.72
CA ILE A 53 -0.40 -5.85 -6.85
C ILE A 53 -0.91 -7.29 -6.67
N SER A 54 -0.04 -8.23 -6.24
CA SER A 54 -0.49 -9.59 -5.95
C SER A 54 -1.37 -9.60 -4.70
N LEU A 55 -2.06 -10.71 -4.45
CA LEU A 55 -2.84 -10.87 -3.22
C LEU A 55 -1.99 -10.66 -1.95
N TYR A 56 -0.70 -11.02 -2.00
CA TYR A 56 0.24 -10.78 -0.92
C TYR A 56 0.60 -9.29 -0.79
N GLY A 57 0.85 -8.61 -1.91
CA GLY A 57 1.17 -7.18 -1.95
C GLY A 57 0.01 -6.33 -1.45
N GLU A 58 -1.20 -6.57 -1.94
CA GLU A 58 -2.46 -5.96 -1.47
C GLU A 58 -2.68 -6.19 0.02
N GLY A 59 -2.47 -7.43 0.48
CA GLY A 59 -2.52 -7.76 1.90
C GLY A 59 -1.48 -6.97 2.71
N SER A 60 -0.27 -6.84 2.19
CA SER A 60 0.81 -6.08 2.83
C SER A 60 0.49 -4.59 2.91
N VAL A 61 -0.12 -4.01 1.86
CA VAL A 61 -0.61 -2.62 1.87
C VAL A 61 -1.65 -2.39 2.94
N LYS A 62 -2.59 -3.33 3.15
CA LYS A 62 -3.56 -3.23 4.25
C LYS A 62 -2.88 -3.19 5.62
N ILE A 63 -1.88 -4.03 5.85
CA ILE A 63 -1.11 -4.04 7.10
C ILE A 63 -0.31 -2.73 7.26
N TRP A 64 0.39 -2.28 6.22
CA TRP A 64 1.13 -1.02 6.24
C TRP A 64 0.21 0.19 6.46
N THR A 65 -0.97 0.20 5.85
CA THR A 65 -1.97 1.26 6.05
C THR A 65 -2.37 1.34 7.52
N ILE A 66 -2.63 0.21 8.17
CA ILE A 66 -3.08 0.17 9.58
C ILE A 66 -1.95 0.56 10.54
N PHE A 67 -0.73 0.04 10.35
CA PHE A 67 0.35 0.15 11.34
C PHE A 67 1.43 1.19 10.99
N GLY A 68 1.66 1.42 9.70
CA GLY A 68 2.73 2.27 9.17
C GLY A 68 2.28 3.66 8.74
N THR A 69 0.98 3.94 8.62
CA THR A 69 0.46 5.25 8.19
C THR A 69 -0.39 5.95 9.25
N THR A 70 -0.62 7.25 9.09
CA THR A 70 -1.48 8.03 9.99
C THR A 70 -2.97 7.75 9.80
N LEU A 71 -3.40 7.07 8.74
CA LEU A 71 -4.80 6.64 8.59
C LEU A 71 -5.20 5.76 9.77
N GLY A 72 -4.33 4.81 10.12
CA GLY A 72 -4.52 3.89 11.22
C GLY A 72 -5.82 3.09 11.12
N PHE A 73 -6.13 2.37 12.19
CA PHE A 73 -7.34 1.55 12.30
C PHE A 73 -8.64 2.38 12.44
N CYS A 74 -8.55 3.70 12.65
CA CYS A 74 -9.69 4.58 12.97
C CYS A 74 -10.75 4.67 11.86
N ASN A 75 -10.38 4.57 10.58
CA ASN A 75 -11.35 4.46 9.47
C ASN A 75 -11.67 3.01 9.08
N HIS A 76 -10.83 2.04 9.49
CA HIS A 76 -11.04 0.63 9.19
C HIS A 76 -12.26 0.09 9.97
N ILE A 77 -12.43 0.46 11.24
CA ILE A 77 -13.59 0.02 12.06
C ILE A 77 -14.93 0.60 11.57
N ARG A 78 -14.95 1.82 11.03
CA ARG A 78 -16.21 2.44 10.57
C ARG A 78 -16.73 1.77 9.30
N GLY A 79 -15.85 1.37 8.38
CA GLY A 79 -16.23 0.62 7.17
C GLY A 79 -16.45 -0.89 7.40
N TYR A 80 -15.70 -1.51 8.32
CA TYR A 80 -15.83 -2.96 8.57
C TYR A 80 -17.12 -3.35 9.33
N ARG A 81 -17.78 -2.40 10.01
CA ARG A 81 -19.10 -2.63 10.64
C ARG A 81 -20.25 -2.64 9.62
N GLU A 82 -20.06 -2.08 8.43
CA GLU A 82 -21.05 -2.08 7.35
C GLU A 82 -20.78 -3.17 6.31
N ALA A 83 -19.52 -3.60 6.16
CA ALA A 83 -19.11 -4.59 5.15
C ALA A 83 -19.14 -6.06 5.62
N ASN A 84 -19.92 -6.40 6.65
CA ASN A 84 -20.25 -7.81 6.95
C ASN A 84 -21.39 -8.29 6.04
N ALA A 85 -21.25 -8.03 4.74
CA ALA A 85 -22.14 -8.45 3.70
C ALA A 85 -21.32 -9.20 2.64
N PHE A 86 -21.43 -10.54 2.73
CA PHE A 86 -21.46 -11.45 1.60
C PHE A 86 -20.13 -11.79 0.90
N ARG A 87 -19.78 -13.08 1.07
CA ARG A 87 -19.25 -14.02 0.07
C ARG A 87 -18.27 -13.46 -0.97
N LEU A 88 -17.04 -13.97 -0.93
CA LEU A 88 -16.24 -14.03 -2.14
C LEU A 88 -16.29 -15.43 -2.75
N SER A 89 -16.95 -15.46 -3.91
CA SER A 89 -17.14 -16.58 -4.82
C SER A 89 -15.90 -16.88 -5.67
N ARG A 90 -15.85 -18.15 -6.08
CA ARG A 90 -15.17 -18.74 -7.26
C ARG A 90 -14.61 -17.75 -8.28
N ASN A 91 -13.28 -17.80 -8.51
CA ASN A 91 -12.63 -17.99 -9.83
C ASN A 91 -11.12 -17.70 -9.77
N PHE A 92 -10.40 -18.37 -8.87
CA PHE A 92 -8.93 -18.40 -8.90
C PHE A 92 -8.47 -19.82 -8.59
N SER A 93 -7.35 -20.24 -9.21
CA SER A 93 -6.74 -21.55 -8.95
C SER A 93 -6.48 -21.70 -7.45
N PHE A 94 -7.16 -22.66 -6.81
CA PHE A 94 -7.27 -22.78 -5.35
C PHE A 94 -5.89 -22.81 -4.67
N SER A 95 -4.90 -23.46 -5.28
CA SER A 95 -3.53 -23.52 -4.77
C SER A 95 -2.82 -22.17 -4.75
N HIS A 96 -3.06 -21.30 -5.74
CA HIS A 96 -2.43 -19.98 -5.83
C HIS A 96 -3.03 -19.00 -4.81
N VAL A 97 -4.35 -19.06 -4.60
CA VAL A 97 -5.04 -18.26 -3.57
C VAL A 97 -4.57 -18.67 -2.18
N VAL A 98 -4.59 -19.97 -1.91
CA VAL A 98 -4.20 -20.52 -0.61
C VAL A 98 -2.74 -20.21 -0.30
N SER A 99 -1.81 -20.40 -1.23
CA SER A 99 -0.39 -20.08 -1.02
C SER A 99 -0.15 -18.60 -0.70
N ASN A 100 -0.80 -17.68 -1.41
CA ASN A 100 -0.64 -16.24 -1.16
C ASN A 100 -1.29 -15.78 0.16
N ILE A 101 -2.43 -16.37 0.55
CA ILE A 101 -3.05 -16.14 1.88
C ILE A 101 -2.13 -16.62 2.99
N PHE A 102 -1.56 -17.82 2.87
CA PHE A 102 -0.62 -18.34 3.87
C PHE A 102 0.62 -17.45 3.97
N LYS A 103 1.23 -17.07 2.84
CA LYS A 103 2.37 -16.12 2.83
C LYS A 103 2.04 -14.82 3.55
N LEU A 104 0.85 -14.26 3.31
CA LEU A 104 0.38 -13.05 3.99
C LEU A 104 0.26 -13.28 5.51
N LEU A 105 -0.41 -14.35 5.94
CA LEU A 105 -0.57 -14.65 7.36
C LEU A 105 0.78 -14.80 8.09
N PHE A 106 1.75 -15.45 7.46
CA PHE A 106 3.10 -15.59 8.02
C PHE A 106 3.92 -14.30 7.96
N SER A 107 3.66 -13.40 7.00
CA SER A 107 4.38 -12.12 6.89
C SER A 107 3.81 -11.03 7.81
N VAL A 108 2.54 -11.12 8.22
CA VAL A 108 1.87 -10.11 9.07
C VAL A 108 2.70 -9.74 10.31
N PRO A 109 3.21 -10.69 11.14
CA PRO A 109 4.03 -10.33 12.30
C PRO A 109 5.30 -9.57 11.90
N ALA A 110 5.97 -10.00 10.83
CA ALA A 110 7.17 -9.35 10.34
C ALA A 110 6.89 -7.92 9.83
N LEU A 111 5.80 -7.72 9.09
CA LEU A 111 5.35 -6.41 8.60
C LEU A 111 4.99 -5.48 9.77
N ILE A 112 4.29 -5.98 10.78
CA ILE A 112 3.97 -5.20 11.99
C ILE A 112 5.25 -4.81 12.72
N LEU A 113 6.21 -5.72 12.89
CA LEU A 113 7.50 -5.41 13.51
C LEU A 113 8.28 -4.37 12.70
N LYS A 114 8.23 -4.42 11.36
CA LYS A 114 8.84 -3.40 10.51
C LYS A 114 8.15 -2.04 10.70
N ALA A 115 6.82 -1.99 10.72
CA ALA A 115 6.07 -0.77 10.98
C ALA A 115 6.37 -0.17 12.35
N ARG A 116 6.48 -1.00 13.40
CA ARG A 116 6.86 -0.57 14.74
C ARG A 116 8.28 -0.04 14.84
N LYS A 117 9.18 -0.44 13.92
CA LYS A 117 10.56 0.06 13.86
C LYS A 117 10.66 1.40 13.11
N MET A 118 9.60 1.87 12.43
CA MET A 118 9.63 3.19 11.79
C MET A 118 9.83 4.29 12.83
N LYS A 119 10.53 5.36 12.46
CA LYS A 119 10.76 6.51 13.36
C LYS A 119 9.48 7.29 13.62
N LYS A 120 8.61 7.37 12.62
CA LYS A 120 7.29 8.01 12.66
C LYS A 120 6.39 7.34 11.62
N ARG A 121 5.08 7.47 11.76
CA ARG A 121 4.12 6.95 10.76
C ARG A 121 4.14 7.83 9.51
N TRP A 122 3.94 7.21 8.35
CA TRP A 122 3.79 7.89 7.08
C TRP A 122 2.47 8.70 7.05
N PRO A 123 2.49 9.99 6.66
CA PRO A 123 1.27 10.78 6.53
C PRO A 123 0.38 10.23 5.40
N TRP A 124 -0.83 9.77 5.74
CA TRP A 124 -1.82 9.32 4.75
C TRP A 124 -2.33 10.48 3.89
N THR A 125 -2.52 11.65 4.51
CA THR A 125 -2.82 12.93 3.85
C THR A 125 -1.68 13.90 4.15
N GLY A 126 -1.43 14.88 3.26
CA GLY A 126 -0.33 15.82 3.45
C GLY A 126 1.04 15.26 3.05
N PHE A 127 1.08 14.24 2.19
CA PHE A 127 2.33 13.66 1.67
C PHE A 127 2.95 14.48 0.53
N GLU A 128 2.25 15.51 0.04
CA GLU A 128 2.64 16.35 -1.08
C GLU A 128 4.08 16.91 -0.98
N PRO A 129 4.57 17.34 0.21
CA PRO A 129 5.96 17.79 0.35
C PRO A 129 7.02 16.74 0.01
N TYR A 130 6.66 15.45 0.05
CA TYR A 130 7.56 14.34 -0.24
C TYR A 130 7.55 13.90 -1.71
N LEU A 131 6.66 14.42 -2.55
CA LEU A 131 6.50 13.95 -3.94
C LEU A 131 7.80 14.06 -4.74
N ASP A 132 8.55 15.14 -4.53
CA ASP A 132 9.79 15.40 -5.25
C ASP A 132 11.04 14.97 -4.45
N THR A 133 10.84 14.24 -3.35
CA THR A 133 11.91 13.65 -2.55
C THR A 133 12.26 12.24 -3.06
N PRO A 134 13.55 11.86 -3.15
CA PRO A 134 13.95 10.50 -3.49
C PRO A 134 13.35 9.47 -2.53
N ILE A 135 12.81 8.37 -3.07
CA ILE A 135 12.18 7.31 -2.26
C ILE A 135 13.16 6.74 -1.22
N SER A 136 14.44 6.61 -1.60
CA SER A 136 15.53 6.20 -0.70
C SER A 136 15.64 7.10 0.53
N ASP A 137 15.51 8.41 0.35
CA ASP A 137 15.67 9.39 1.40
C ASP A 137 14.45 9.36 2.33
N ILE A 138 13.24 9.22 1.78
CA ILE A 138 12.02 9.00 2.56
C ILE A 138 12.15 7.72 3.40
N ARG A 139 12.56 6.60 2.77
CA ARG A 139 12.72 5.33 3.49
C ARG A 139 13.74 5.44 4.62
N LYS A 140 14.85 6.15 4.40
CA LYS A 140 15.87 6.42 5.41
C LYS A 140 15.37 7.34 6.53
N GLU A 141 14.63 8.39 6.19
CA GLU A 141 14.03 9.32 7.16
C GLU A 141 13.10 8.56 8.10
N PHE A 142 12.15 7.80 7.54
CA PHE A 142 11.11 7.08 8.27
C PHE A 142 11.57 5.73 8.84
N ASN A 143 12.78 5.25 8.49
CA ASN A 143 13.27 3.89 8.79
C ASN A 143 12.35 2.79 8.23
N ILE A 144 11.93 2.95 6.98
CA ILE A 144 11.14 1.97 6.23
C ILE A 144 12.10 0.95 5.63
N ARG A 145 11.84 -0.34 5.90
CA ARG A 145 12.64 -1.46 5.40
C ARG A 145 11.82 -2.31 4.44
N VAL A 146 12.05 -2.11 3.15
CA VAL A 146 11.51 -2.97 2.09
C VAL A 146 12.20 -4.34 2.14
N SER A 147 11.49 -5.41 1.78
CA SER A 147 12.00 -6.79 1.81
C SER A 147 12.56 -7.18 0.46
#